data_AF-A0A179IDX5-F1
#
_entry.id   AF-A0A179IDX5-F1
#
_cell.length_a   1.000
_cell.length_b   1.000
_cell.length_c   1.000
_cell.angle_alpha   90.00
_cell.angle_beta   90.00
_cell.angle_gamma   90.00
#
_symmetry.space_group_name_H-M   'P 1'
#
loop_
_entity.id
_entity.type
_entity.pdbx_description
1 polymer ?
#
loop_
_entity_poly.entity_id
_entity_poly.type
_entity_poly.pdbx_seq_one_letter_code
_entity_poly.pdbx_strand_id
1 'polypeptide(L)' 'MTSETPAANGNGSATTSASSSSFAVKAGLAQMLKGGVIMDVTNAEQARIAEEAGACAVMA' A
#
# COMPACT_ATOMS: atom_id res chain seq x y z
N MET A 1 -6.70 15.43 21.93
CA MET A 1 -7.24 14.92 20.65
C MET A 1 -6.35 13.77 20.25
N THR A 2 -6.95 12.59 20.21
CA THR A 2 -6.33 11.27 20.37
C THR A 2 -5.46 10.88 19.19
N SER A 3 -4.20 10.57 19.49
CA SER A 3 -3.20 10.01 18.57
C SER A 3 -3.54 8.55 18.30
N GLU A 4 -4.38 8.28 17.31
CA GLU A 4 -4.54 6.92 16.80
C GLU A 4 -3.59 6.72 15.62
N THR A 5 -2.43 6.13 15.92
CA THR A 5 -1.53 5.57 14.92
C THR A 5 -2.24 4.43 14.18
N PRO A 6 -2.33 4.44 12.84
CA PRO A 6 -2.85 3.29 12.10
C PRO A 6 -1.88 2.12 12.25
N ALA A 7 -2.40 0.95 12.65
CA ALA A 7 -1.63 -0.28 12.74
C ALA A 7 -1.20 -0.73 11.34
N ALA A 8 0.05 -0.46 10.96
CA ALA A 8 0.68 -1.05 9.78
C ALA A 8 1.20 -2.44 10.13
N ASN A 9 0.45 -3.50 9.77
CA ASN A 9 0.89 -4.88 9.97
C ASN A 9 2.03 -5.20 8.98
N GLY A 10 3.26 -5.18 9.49
CA GLY A 10 4.47 -5.31 8.67
C GLY A 10 4.91 -6.76 8.50
N ASN A 11 4.63 -7.35 7.34
CA ASN A 11 5.40 -8.50 6.86
C ASN A 11 6.73 -7.98 6.29
N GLY A 12 7.70 -7.74 7.16
CA GLY A 12 9.07 -7.36 6.81
C GLY A 12 10.04 -8.40 7.31
N SER A 13 10.68 -9.13 6.41
CA SER A 13 11.87 -9.94 6.73
C SER A 13 12.92 -8.99 7.34
N ALA A 14 13.07 -9.07 8.65
CA ALA A 14 13.90 -8.17 9.42
C ALA A 14 15.37 -8.56 9.27
N THR A 15 16.10 -7.85 8.41
CA THR A 15 17.57 -7.81 8.44
C THR A 15 18.02 -6.38 8.75
N THR A 16 18.36 -6.19 10.03
CA THR A 16 19.28 -5.24 10.67
C THR A 16 19.44 -3.79 10.15
N SER A 17 19.13 -2.85 11.04
CA SER A 17 19.48 -1.40 11.10
C SER A 17 18.58 -0.37 10.38
N ALA A 18 18.22 0.68 11.12
CA ALA A 18 17.54 1.93 10.74
C ALA A 18 15.99 1.96 10.68
N SER A 19 15.37 2.23 11.84
CA SER A 19 13.96 2.62 11.97
C SER A 19 13.59 3.85 11.14
N SER A 20 14.52 4.81 10.97
CA SER A 20 14.31 6.02 10.15
C SER A 20 14.33 5.73 8.63
N SER A 21 15.22 4.85 8.15
CA SER A 21 15.31 4.53 6.72
C SER A 21 14.10 3.71 6.24
N SER A 22 13.60 2.79 7.07
CA SER A 22 12.41 2.00 6.75
C SER A 22 11.17 2.88 6.53
N PHE A 23 11.02 3.95 7.31
CA PHE A 23 9.90 4.87 7.14
C PHE A 23 9.98 5.65 5.82
N ALA A 24 11.13 6.24 5.51
CA ALA A 24 11.32 6.97 4.26
C ALA A 24 11.07 6.10 3.02
N VAL A 25 11.52 4.84 3.05
CA VAL A 25 11.27 3.88 1.97
C VAL A 25 9.78 3.52 1.85
N LYS A 26 9.10 3.23 2.97
CA LYS A 26 7.66 2.94 2.97
C LYS A 26 6.83 4.14 2.51
N ALA A 27 7.20 5.35 2.94
CA ALA A 27 6.57 6.58 2.50
C ALA A 27 6.80 6.81 0.99
N GLY A 28 8.01 6.56 0.50
CA GLY A 28 8.32 6.63 -0.93
C GLY A 28 7.50 5.64 -1.75
N LEU A 29 7.33 4.40 -1.27
CA LEU A 29 6.47 3.41 -1.93
C LEU A 29 5.01 3.89 -2.00
N ALA A 30 4.47 4.45 -0.92
CA ALA A 30 3.11 4.98 -0.90
C ALA A 30 2.95 6.19 -1.85
N GLN A 31 4.00 7.01 -2.04
CA GLN A 31 3.99 8.11 -2.99
C GLN A 31 3.86 7.65 -4.45
N MET A 32 4.27 6.41 -4.79
CA MET A 32 4.11 5.86 -6.14
C MET A 32 2.64 5.68 -6.54
N LEU A 33 1.73 5.59 -5.55
CA LEU A 33 0.28 5.47 -5.79
C LEU A 33 -0.42 6.84 -5.95
N LYS A 34 0.33 7.95 -5.89
CA LYS A 34 -0.23 9.30 -5.98
C LYS A 34 -0.86 9.55 -7.36
N GLY A 35 -2.13 9.96 -7.35
CA GLY A 35 -2.88 10.27 -8.58
C GLY A 35 -3.50 9.03 -9.25
N GLY A 36 -3.28 7.84 -8.69
CA GLY A 36 -3.97 6.62 -9.10
C GLY A 36 -5.24 6.36 -8.29
N VAL A 37 -6.04 5.42 -8.78
CA VAL A 37 -7.22 4.88 -8.06
C VAL A 37 -6.86 3.51 -7.48
N ILE A 38 -7.30 3.26 -6.25
CA ILE A 38 -7.27 1.92 -5.63
C ILE A 38 -8.71 1.39 -5.69
N MET A 39 -8.92 0.23 -6.32
CA MET A 39 -10.26 -0.32 -6.55
C MET A 39 -10.51 -1.53 -5.65
N ASP A 40 -11.65 -1.55 -4.95
CA ASP A 40 -12.09 -2.69 -4.16
C ASP A 40 -12.54 -3.82 -5.10
N VAL A 41 -12.05 -5.03 -4.86
CA VAL A 41 -12.35 -6.23 -5.65
C VAL A 41 -12.60 -7.43 -4.74
N THR A 42 -13.52 -8.28 -5.15
CA THR A 42 -13.92 -9.48 -4.38
C THR A 42 -13.53 -10.79 -5.04
N ASN A 43 -12.98 -10.73 -6.26
CA ASN A 43 -12.55 -11.89 -7.03
C ASN A 43 -11.51 -11.51 -8.09
N ALA A 44 -10.85 -12.52 -8.65
CA ALA A 44 -9.77 -12.35 -9.63
C ALA A 44 -10.24 -11.68 -10.93
N GLU A 45 -11.50 -11.86 -11.32
CA GLU A 45 -12.02 -11.26 -12.54
C GLU A 45 -12.20 -9.74 -12.38
N GLN A 46 -12.72 -9.29 -11.23
CA GLN A 46 -12.78 -7.87 -10.89
C GLN A 46 -11.39 -7.23 -10.82
N ALA A 47 -10.38 -7.96 -10.32
CA ALA A 47 -9.00 -7.47 -10.32
C ALA A 47 -8.47 -7.20 -11.73
N ARG A 48 -8.76 -8.08 -12.70
CA ARG A 48 -8.38 -7.87 -14.11
C ARG A 48 -9.09 -6.65 -14.71
N ILE A 49 -10.39 -6.51 -14.47
CA ILE A 49 -11.16 -5.36 -14.96
C ILE A 49 -10.63 -4.04 -14.36
N ALA A 50 -10.25 -4.04 -13.08
CA ALA A 50 -9.67 -2.88 -12.43
C ALA A 50 -8.31 -2.47 -13.03
N GLU A 51 -7.43 -3.44 -13.33
CA GLU A 51 -6.16 -3.20 -14.01
C GLU A 51 -6.39 -2.58 -15.41
N GLU A 52 -7.31 -3.16 -16.18
CA GLU A 52 -7.61 -2.71 -17.55
C GLU A 52 -8.26 -1.31 -17.59
N ALA A 53 -9.02 -0.96 -16.54
CA ALA A 53 -9.58 0.38 -16.34
C ALA A 53 -8.53 1.42 -15.87
N GLY A 54 -7.30 0.99 -15.57
CA GLY A 54 -6.21 1.87 -15.15
C GLY A 54 -6.12 2.09 -13.63
N ALA A 55 -6.63 1.17 -12.82
CA ALA A 55 -6.38 1.20 -11.37
C ALA A 55 -4.89 1.01 -11.08
N CYS A 56 -4.35 1.80 -10.16
CA CYS A 56 -2.94 1.73 -9.77
C CYS A 56 -2.67 0.58 -8.79
N ALA A 57 -3.69 0.19 -8.01
CA ALA A 57 -3.68 -0.97 -7.13
C ALA A 57 -5.12 -1.50 -6.91
N VAL A 58 -5.23 -2.71 -6.35
CA VAL A 58 -6.50 -3.32 -5.95
C VAL A 58 -6.51 -3.62 -4.45
N MET A 59 -7.66 -3.48 -3.80
CA MET A 59 -7.90 -3.85 -2.41
C MET A 59 -8.86 -5.05 -2.37
N ALA A 60 -8.54 -6.07 -1.57
CA ALA A 60 -9.31 -7.31 -1.44
C ALA A 60 -9.54 -7.67 0.03
#